data_AF-K0SV52-F1
#
_entry.id   AF-K0SV52-F1
#
_cell.length_a   1.000
_cell.length_b   1.000
_cell.length_c   1.000
_cell.angle_alpha   90.00
_cell.angle_beta   90.00
_cell.angle_gamma   90.00
#
_symmetry.space_group_name_H-M   'P 1'
#
loop_
_entity.id
_entity.type
_entity.pdbx_description
1 polymer ?
#
loop_
_entity_poly.entity_id
_entity_poly.type
_entity_poly.pdbx_seq_one_letter_code
_entity_poly.pdbx_strand_id
1 'polypeptide(L)'
;MSKALMDNYGIPLLGCVPDRPFLGCPALADLERLFRTELICGHKHRLRHYRVEDINLVTTSLTRFLENIRTKLPRTLYICHVTRDDIILGFMAEYQRNRREGERPFEAALLVCGRKDKYQIAEEVLDMFHGLNDAPIMVAPYNTHTAMAMIHDYTPKLNIDDKNRVRKAVEHYEPYIDFDRLLESASK
;
A
#
# COMPACT_ATOMS: atom_id res chain seq x y z
N MET A 1 -23.03 32.57 -13.37
CA MET A 1 -23.71 31.80 -12.30
C MET A 1 -22.83 31.85 -11.07
N SER A 2 -23.32 32.42 -9.98
CA SER A 2 -22.64 32.38 -8.67
C SER A 2 -22.69 30.96 -8.10
N LYS A 3 -21.75 30.65 -7.20
CA LYS A 3 -21.63 29.33 -6.58
C LYS A 3 -22.67 29.21 -5.47
N ALA A 4 -23.33 28.05 -5.33
CA ALA A 4 -24.47 27.86 -4.41
C ALA A 4 -24.22 28.27 -2.95
N LEU A 5 -22.98 28.13 -2.45
CA LEU A 5 -22.60 28.58 -1.10
C LEU A 5 -22.63 30.12 -0.95
N MET A 6 -22.32 30.84 -2.02
CA MET A 6 -22.37 32.30 -2.03
C MET A 6 -23.82 32.79 -2.03
N ASP A 7 -24.68 32.16 -2.82
CA ASP A 7 -26.07 32.59 -2.98
C ASP A 7 -26.91 32.34 -1.72
N ASN A 8 -26.65 31.22 -1.03
CA ASN A 8 -27.46 30.82 0.12
C ASN A 8 -26.92 31.34 1.46
N TYR A 9 -25.60 31.56 1.56
CA TYR A 9 -24.95 31.84 2.85
C TYR A 9 -23.98 33.02 2.80
N GLY A 10 -23.76 33.66 1.65
CA GLY A 10 -22.77 34.73 1.50
C GLY A 10 -21.33 34.26 1.67
N ILE A 11 -21.07 32.95 1.55
CA ILE A 11 -19.75 32.35 1.77
C ILE A 11 -19.06 32.11 0.41
N PRO A 12 -17.89 32.72 0.15
CA PRO A 12 -17.17 32.50 -1.09
C PRO A 12 -16.52 31.11 -1.11
N LEU A 13 -16.87 30.29 -2.12
CA LEU A 13 -16.23 29.00 -2.34
C LEU A 13 -14.89 29.18 -3.08
N LEU A 14 -13.79 29.00 -2.35
CA LEU A 14 -12.41 29.10 -2.86
C LEU A 14 -12.00 27.91 -3.73
N GLY A 15 -12.57 26.72 -3.48
CA GLY A 15 -12.25 25.54 -4.26
C GLY A 15 -13.11 24.34 -3.89
N CYS A 16 -13.25 23.39 -4.81
CA CYS A 16 -13.91 22.11 -4.58
C CYS A 16 -13.10 21.02 -5.28
N VAL A 17 -12.37 20.24 -4.49
CA VAL A 17 -11.44 19.23 -5.00
C VAL A 17 -12.19 17.90 -5.09
N PRO A 18 -12.30 17.28 -6.28
CA PRO A 18 -12.91 15.96 -6.41
C PRO A 18 -12.06 14.90 -5.70
N ASP A 19 -12.66 13.79 -5.30
CA ASP A 19 -11.88 12.70 -4.70
C ASP A 19 -10.96 12.03 -5.74
N ARG A 20 -9.72 11.69 -5.33
CA ARG A 20 -8.76 10.97 -6.18
C ARG A 20 -8.29 9.69 -5.48
N PRO A 21 -8.72 8.51 -5.94
CA PRO A 21 -8.42 7.23 -5.28
C PRO A 21 -6.93 6.95 -5.05
N PHE A 22 -6.04 7.47 -5.91
CA PHE A 22 -4.60 7.26 -5.78
C PHE A 22 -4.00 7.86 -4.50
N LEU A 23 -4.48 9.03 -4.06
CA LEU A 23 -3.93 9.68 -2.87
C LEU A 23 -4.28 8.93 -1.57
N GLY A 24 -5.38 8.16 -1.61
CA GLY A 24 -5.79 7.25 -0.54
C GLY A 24 -5.10 5.88 -0.57
N CYS A 25 -4.24 5.59 -1.56
CA CYS A 25 -3.57 4.28 -1.63
C CYS A 25 -2.37 4.23 -0.67
N PRO A 26 -2.33 3.29 0.30
CA PRO A 26 -1.20 3.16 1.21
C PRO A 26 0.06 2.71 0.46
N ALA A 27 1.21 3.27 0.86
CA ALA A 27 2.52 2.73 0.51
C ALA A 27 2.96 1.69 1.55
N LEU A 28 3.97 0.85 1.24
CA LEU A 28 4.53 -0.05 2.24
C LEU A 28 5.04 0.70 3.48
N ALA A 29 5.64 1.89 3.31
CA ALA A 29 6.03 2.78 4.41
C ALA A 29 4.86 3.18 5.33
N ASP A 30 3.66 3.29 4.77
CA ASP A 30 2.47 3.60 5.55
C ASP A 30 2.00 2.36 6.33
N LEU A 31 2.11 1.17 5.74
CA LEU A 31 1.80 -0.09 6.41
C LEU A 31 2.77 -0.37 7.57
N GLU A 32 4.05 -0.03 7.42
CA GLU A 32 5.03 -0.08 8.52
C GLU A 32 4.56 0.74 9.72
N ARG A 33 4.10 1.98 9.49
CA ARG A 33 3.56 2.86 10.53
C ARG A 33 2.25 2.33 11.11
N LEU A 34 1.35 1.84 10.26
CA LEU A 34 0.05 1.28 10.65
C LEU A 34 0.24 0.08 11.58
N PHE A 35 1.13 -0.84 11.24
CA PHE A 35 1.34 -2.07 11.99
C PHE A 35 2.42 -1.96 13.07
N ARG A 36 3.18 -0.85 13.11
CA ARG A 36 4.34 -0.64 13.98
C ARG A 36 5.39 -1.74 13.79
N THR A 37 5.72 -1.98 12.53
CA THR A 37 6.68 -3.01 12.08
C THR A 37 7.49 -2.46 10.91
N GLU A 38 8.46 -3.21 10.43
CA GLU A 38 9.31 -2.84 9.29
C GLU A 38 9.25 -3.93 8.20
N LEU A 39 9.55 -3.52 6.96
CA LEU A 39 9.89 -4.49 5.91
C LEU A 39 11.10 -5.30 6.37
N ILE A 40 11.04 -6.63 6.22
CA ILE A 40 12.17 -7.51 6.51
C ILE A 40 13.16 -7.51 5.33
N CYS A 41 12.62 -7.41 4.12
CA CYS A 41 13.42 -7.29 2.90
C CYS A 41 12.68 -6.45 1.84
N GLY A 42 13.41 -6.09 0.78
CA GLY A 42 12.86 -5.29 -0.32
C GLY A 42 12.67 -3.80 0.00
N HIS A 43 13.46 -3.23 0.92
CA HIS A 43 13.36 -1.83 1.36
C HIS A 43 13.36 -0.80 0.23
N LYS A 44 14.00 -1.08 -0.91
CA LYS A 44 13.97 -0.19 -2.08
C LYS A 44 12.56 0.05 -2.65
N HIS A 45 11.61 -0.82 -2.32
CA HIS A 45 10.21 -0.73 -2.74
C HIS A 45 9.30 -0.11 -1.68
N ARG A 46 9.86 0.41 -0.58
CA ARG A 46 9.14 0.97 0.57
C ARG A 46 8.11 2.05 0.21
N LEU A 47 8.34 2.82 -0.86
CA LEU A 47 7.42 3.87 -1.33
C LEU A 47 6.42 3.38 -2.41
N ARG A 48 6.30 2.08 -2.63
CA ARG A 48 5.34 1.52 -3.60
C ARG A 48 3.94 1.50 -3.00
N HIS A 49 2.98 2.04 -3.74
CA HIS A 49 1.56 2.11 -3.39
C HIS A 49 0.78 0.90 -3.86
N TYR A 50 -0.17 0.44 -3.04
CA TYR A 50 -1.13 -0.61 -3.39
C TYR A 50 -2.54 -0.08 -3.24
N ARG A 51 -3.39 -0.32 -4.25
CA ARG A 51 -4.82 -0.02 -4.16
C ARG A 51 -5.47 -1.07 -3.26
N VAL A 52 -6.49 -0.67 -2.49
CA VAL A 52 -7.24 -1.59 -1.62
C VAL A 52 -7.84 -2.75 -2.43
N GLU A 53 -8.30 -2.47 -3.65
CA GLU A 53 -8.83 -3.46 -4.60
C GLU A 53 -7.79 -4.49 -5.08
N ASP A 54 -6.50 -4.13 -5.06
CA ASP A 54 -5.38 -5.00 -5.46
C ASP A 54 -4.77 -5.76 -4.27
N ILE A 55 -5.43 -5.74 -3.11
CA ILE A 55 -5.04 -6.55 -1.95
C ILE A 55 -5.67 -7.92 -2.08
N ASN A 56 -4.87 -8.97 -1.89
CA ASN A 56 -5.32 -10.35 -1.99
C ASN A 56 -5.03 -11.12 -0.70
N LEU A 57 -6.07 -11.44 0.06
CA LEU A 57 -5.97 -12.35 1.19
C LEU A 57 -5.93 -13.80 0.69
N VAL A 58 -4.78 -14.45 0.86
CA VAL A 58 -4.53 -15.82 0.41
C VAL A 58 -5.10 -16.82 1.41
N THR A 59 -6.31 -17.30 1.15
CA THR A 59 -6.97 -18.37 1.91
C THR A 59 -6.96 -19.72 1.18
N THR A 60 -6.46 -19.75 -0.04
CA THR A 60 -6.48 -20.91 -0.93
C THR A 60 -5.25 -21.81 -0.78
N SER A 61 -5.24 -22.95 -1.48
CA SER A 61 -4.07 -23.84 -1.56
C SER A 61 -2.92 -23.19 -2.33
N LEU A 62 -1.70 -23.71 -2.15
CA LEU A 62 -0.52 -23.26 -2.89
C LEU A 62 -0.72 -23.27 -4.41
N THR A 63 -1.30 -24.33 -4.96
CA THR A 63 -1.55 -24.43 -6.42
C THR A 63 -2.40 -23.27 -6.92
N ARG A 64 -3.49 -22.94 -6.21
CA ARG A 64 -4.37 -21.81 -6.58
C ARG A 64 -3.70 -20.47 -6.40
N PHE A 65 -2.87 -20.33 -5.37
CA PHE A 65 -2.07 -19.14 -5.17
C PHE A 65 -1.06 -18.93 -6.31
N LEU A 66 -0.34 -19.97 -6.74
CA LEU A 66 0.61 -19.91 -7.85
C LEU A 66 -0.06 -19.63 -9.20
N GLU A 67 -1.25 -20.17 -9.43
CA GLU A 67 -2.07 -19.79 -10.59
C GLU A 67 -2.45 -18.31 -10.52
N ASN A 68 -2.88 -17.83 -9.35
CA ASN A 68 -3.29 -16.45 -9.14
C ASN A 68 -2.13 -15.46 -9.35
N ILE A 69 -0.96 -15.73 -8.75
CA ILE A 69 0.20 -14.81 -8.81
C ILE A 69 0.77 -14.64 -10.22
N ARG A 70 0.62 -15.67 -11.07
CA ARG A 70 1.06 -15.64 -12.47
C ARG A 70 0.06 -14.95 -13.41
N THR A 71 -1.23 -14.92 -13.04
CA THR A 71 -2.30 -14.41 -13.90
C THR A 71 -2.86 -13.05 -13.47
N LYS A 72 -2.77 -12.70 -12.18
CA LYS A 72 -3.27 -11.44 -11.62
C LYS A 72 -2.37 -10.25 -11.98
N LEU A 73 -2.83 -9.05 -11.67
CA LEU A 73 -2.09 -7.81 -11.85
C LEU A 73 -0.69 -7.90 -11.20
N PRO A 74 0.37 -7.47 -11.90
CA PRO A 74 1.73 -7.56 -11.38
C PRO A 74 1.97 -6.81 -10.07
N ARG A 75 1.16 -5.78 -9.79
CA ARG A 75 1.18 -5.00 -8.55
C ARG A 75 0.02 -5.42 -7.64
N THR A 76 0.19 -6.54 -6.95
CA THR A 76 -0.77 -7.06 -5.96
C THR A 76 -0.09 -7.16 -4.59
N LEU A 77 -0.77 -6.73 -3.53
CA LEU A 77 -0.32 -6.98 -2.15
C LEU A 77 -0.96 -8.27 -1.66
N TYR A 78 -0.16 -9.32 -1.51
CA TYR A 78 -0.62 -10.59 -0.99
C TYR A 78 -0.54 -10.59 0.53
N ILE A 79 -1.55 -11.14 1.18
CA ILE A 79 -1.62 -11.28 2.62
C ILE A 79 -1.82 -12.76 2.95
N CYS A 80 -0.99 -13.33 3.81
CA CYS A 80 -1.17 -14.71 4.28
C CYS A 80 -1.01 -14.80 5.79
N HIS A 81 -1.46 -15.91 6.36
CA HIS A 81 -1.17 -16.22 7.77
C HIS A 81 0.24 -16.78 7.91
N VAL A 82 0.90 -16.50 9.02
CA VAL A 82 2.29 -16.90 9.29
C VAL A 82 2.53 -18.41 9.27
N THR A 83 1.50 -19.23 9.50
CA THR A 83 1.59 -20.70 9.43
C THR A 83 1.52 -21.25 7.99
N ARG A 84 1.48 -20.38 6.98
CA ARG A 84 1.43 -20.76 5.56
C ARG A 84 2.81 -20.64 4.94
N ASP A 85 3.76 -21.42 5.47
CA ASP A 85 5.13 -21.48 4.96
C ASP A 85 5.16 -21.86 3.47
N ASP A 86 4.23 -22.72 3.04
CA ASP A 86 4.03 -23.08 1.64
C ASP A 86 3.76 -21.85 0.75
N ILE A 87 2.93 -20.91 1.20
CA ILE A 87 2.61 -19.67 0.47
C ILE A 87 3.78 -18.70 0.52
N ILE A 88 4.44 -18.56 1.67
CA ILE A 88 5.60 -17.68 1.83
C ILE A 88 6.71 -18.12 0.87
N LEU A 89 7.05 -19.41 0.88
CA LEU A 89 8.04 -20.00 -0.02
C LEU A 89 7.61 -19.93 -1.50
N GLY A 90 6.33 -20.20 -1.78
CA GLY A 90 5.77 -20.07 -3.12
C GLY A 90 5.90 -18.65 -3.68
N PHE A 91 5.62 -17.63 -2.86
CA PHE A 91 5.79 -16.23 -3.22
C PHE A 91 7.26 -15.91 -3.52
N MET A 92 8.17 -16.34 -2.65
CA MET A 92 9.61 -16.15 -2.81
C MET A 92 10.13 -16.76 -4.12
N ALA A 93 9.72 -17.99 -4.42
CA ALA A 93 10.10 -18.69 -5.65
C ALA A 93 9.60 -17.97 -6.91
N GLU A 94 8.32 -17.54 -6.93
CA GLU A 94 7.76 -16.81 -8.05
C GLU A 94 8.38 -15.43 -8.23
N TYR A 95 8.69 -14.72 -7.14
CA TYR A 95 9.38 -13.43 -7.20
C TYR A 95 10.76 -13.58 -7.84
N GLN A 96 11.55 -14.59 -7.42
CA GLN A 96 12.85 -14.87 -8.03
C GLN A 96 12.73 -15.30 -9.50
N ARG A 97 11.72 -16.11 -9.85
CA ARG A 97 11.48 -16.54 -11.23
C ARG A 97 11.23 -15.35 -12.16
N ASN A 98 10.31 -14.46 -11.78
CA ASN A 98 9.98 -13.27 -12.58
C ASN A 98 11.20 -12.35 -12.77
N ARG A 99 12.08 -12.25 -11.77
CA ARG A 99 13.32 -11.48 -11.90
C ARG A 99 14.29 -12.05 -12.93
N ARG A 100 14.36 -13.38 -13.08
CA ARG A 100 15.25 -14.04 -14.04
C ARG A 100 14.73 -13.93 -15.46
N GLU A 101 13.43 -14.09 -15.64
CA GLU A 101 12.78 -14.07 -16.95
C GLU A 101 12.72 -12.64 -17.51
N GLY A 102 12.61 -11.60 -16.65
CA GLY A 102 12.75 -10.19 -17.06
C GLY A 102 11.63 -9.67 -17.97
N GLU A 103 10.65 -10.49 -18.31
CA GLU A 103 9.61 -10.18 -19.30
C GLU A 103 8.55 -9.20 -18.78
N ARG A 104 8.34 -9.12 -17.45
CA ARG A 104 7.33 -8.24 -16.84
C ARG A 104 7.80 -7.62 -15.52
N PRO A 105 7.46 -6.35 -15.26
CA PRO A 105 7.69 -5.75 -13.95
C PRO A 105 6.79 -6.43 -12.91
N PHE A 106 7.36 -7.37 -12.16
CA PHE A 106 6.68 -8.02 -11.04
C PHE A 106 6.82 -7.16 -9.78
N GLU A 107 5.73 -6.52 -9.41
CA GLU A 107 5.69 -5.50 -8.35
C GLU A 107 4.91 -5.95 -7.11
N ALA A 108 4.70 -7.25 -6.97
CA ALA A 108 4.00 -7.82 -5.83
C ALA A 108 4.78 -7.63 -4.53
N ALA A 109 4.05 -7.60 -3.42
CA ALA A 109 4.59 -7.63 -2.07
C ALA A 109 3.83 -8.66 -1.23
N LEU A 110 4.45 -9.10 -0.15
CA LEU A 110 3.86 -10.05 0.79
C LEU A 110 3.79 -9.45 2.20
N LEU A 111 2.60 -9.49 2.79
CA LEU A 111 2.36 -9.22 4.21
C LEU A 111 2.04 -10.54 4.91
N VAL A 112 2.89 -10.94 5.84
CA VAL A 112 2.75 -12.15 6.64
C VAL A 112 2.16 -11.77 7.98
N CYS A 113 0.93 -12.22 8.23
CA CYS A 113 0.15 -11.88 9.42
C CYS A 113 0.24 -13.00 10.45
N GLY A 114 0.68 -12.69 11.67
CA GLY A 114 0.75 -13.63 12.78
C GLY A 114 -0.29 -13.39 13.86
N ARG A 115 0.03 -13.78 15.09
CA ARG A 115 -0.65 -13.29 16.28
C ARG A 115 0.41 -13.17 17.35
N LYS A 116 0.61 -11.95 17.85
CA LYS A 116 1.57 -11.69 18.92
C LYS A 116 1.41 -12.72 20.04
N ASP A 117 2.54 -13.28 20.46
CA ASP A 117 2.66 -14.28 21.53
C ASP A 117 1.96 -15.63 21.28
N LYS A 118 1.45 -15.89 20.07
CA LYS A 118 0.79 -17.16 19.71
C LYS A 118 1.32 -17.79 18.44
N TYR A 119 1.43 -17.01 17.36
CA TYR A 119 1.93 -17.48 16.07
C TYR A 119 2.93 -16.46 15.58
N GLN A 120 4.19 -16.89 15.55
CA GLN A 120 5.31 -16.15 14.99
C GLN A 120 5.86 -16.92 13.79
N ILE A 121 6.62 -16.20 12.98
CA ILE A 121 7.30 -16.80 11.83
C ILE A 121 8.45 -17.67 12.32
N ALA A 122 8.64 -18.83 11.70
CA ALA A 122 9.75 -19.71 12.02
C ALA A 122 11.08 -19.00 11.69
N GLU A 123 12.09 -19.18 12.54
CA GLU A 123 13.40 -18.54 12.37
C GLU A 123 14.04 -18.95 11.04
N GLU A 124 13.86 -20.21 10.63
CA GLU A 124 14.37 -20.72 9.35
C GLU A 124 13.77 -19.97 8.15
N VAL A 125 12.52 -19.52 8.26
CA VAL A 125 11.86 -18.73 7.21
C VAL A 125 12.38 -17.29 7.20
N LEU A 126 12.64 -16.71 8.37
CA LEU A 126 13.30 -15.41 8.48
C LEU A 126 14.69 -15.42 7.85
N ASP A 127 15.48 -16.46 8.13
CA ASP A 127 16.82 -16.63 7.55
C ASP A 127 16.78 -16.70 6.02
N MET A 128 15.77 -17.37 5.46
CA MET A 128 15.58 -17.40 4.01
C MET A 128 15.25 -16.03 3.41
N PHE A 129 14.63 -15.11 4.16
CA PHE A 129 14.40 -13.73 3.68
C PHE A 129 15.70 -12.96 3.49
N HIS A 130 16.73 -13.20 4.31
CA HIS A 130 18.03 -12.56 4.15
C HIS A 130 18.73 -12.97 2.85
N GLY A 131 18.51 -14.20 2.38
CA GLY A 131 18.99 -14.66 1.07
C GLY A 131 18.17 -14.14 -0.12
N LEU A 132 17.02 -13.51 0.14
CA LEU A 132 16.08 -13.10 -0.89
C LEU A 132 16.32 -11.63 -1.28
N ASN A 133 17.03 -11.42 -2.39
CA ASN A 133 17.21 -10.06 -2.90
C ASN A 133 15.88 -9.47 -3.36
N ASP A 134 15.53 -8.33 -2.77
CA ASP A 134 14.54 -7.36 -3.20
C ASP A 134 13.04 -7.68 -3.09
N ALA A 135 12.59 -8.88 -2.75
CA ALA A 135 11.14 -9.07 -2.61
C ALA A 135 10.63 -8.26 -1.40
N PRO A 136 9.60 -7.41 -1.55
CA PRO A 136 9.07 -6.67 -0.42
C PRO A 136 8.25 -7.60 0.46
N ILE A 137 8.76 -7.91 1.65
CA ILE A 137 8.09 -8.77 2.63
C ILE A 137 8.03 -8.04 3.97
N MET A 138 6.85 -8.02 4.59
CA MET A 138 6.59 -7.45 5.90
C MET A 138 5.95 -8.50 6.80
N VAL A 139 6.31 -8.54 8.08
CA VAL A 139 5.62 -9.35 9.09
C VAL A 139 4.85 -8.43 10.02
N ALA A 140 3.55 -8.69 10.18
CA ALA A 140 2.67 -7.95 11.08
C ALA A 140 2.23 -8.82 12.26
N PRO A 141 2.20 -8.26 13.49
CA PRO A 141 1.83 -9.00 14.71
C PRO A 141 0.31 -9.21 14.87
N TYR A 142 -0.46 -9.02 13.81
CA TYR A 142 -1.93 -9.10 13.79
C TYR A 142 -2.39 -10.25 12.91
N ASN A 143 -3.55 -10.82 13.23
CA ASN A 143 -4.15 -11.83 12.36
C ASN A 143 -4.62 -11.19 11.04
N THR A 144 -4.82 -12.00 10.01
CA THR A 144 -5.17 -11.53 8.68
C THR A 144 -6.45 -10.69 8.63
N HIS A 145 -7.46 -11.03 9.43
CA HIS A 145 -8.72 -10.29 9.49
C HIS A 145 -8.53 -8.89 10.09
N THR A 146 -7.86 -8.79 11.24
CA THR A 146 -7.53 -7.51 11.88
C THR A 146 -6.64 -6.66 10.98
N ALA A 147 -5.63 -7.25 10.34
CA ALA A 147 -4.75 -6.53 9.41
C ALA A 147 -5.53 -5.95 8.23
N MET A 148 -6.46 -6.72 7.64
CA MET A 148 -7.32 -6.26 6.55
C MET A 148 -8.23 -5.10 6.97
N ALA A 149 -8.88 -5.20 8.14
CA ALA A 149 -9.72 -4.13 8.66
C ALA A 149 -8.90 -2.85 8.89
N MET A 150 -7.71 -2.98 9.50
CA MET A 150 -6.79 -1.86 9.70
C MET A 150 -6.39 -1.20 8.38
N ILE A 151 -6.09 -1.97 7.33
CA ILE A 151 -5.73 -1.41 6.01
C ILE A 151 -6.92 -0.69 5.37
N HIS A 152 -8.10 -1.29 5.44
CA HIS A 152 -9.32 -0.74 4.86
C HIS A 152 -9.69 0.61 5.48
N ASP A 153 -9.56 0.73 6.81
CA ASP A 153 -9.93 1.93 7.56
C ASP A 153 -8.78 2.96 7.63
N TYR A 154 -7.61 2.63 7.06
CA TYR A 154 -6.45 3.50 7.12
C TYR A 154 -6.51 4.60 6.07
N THR A 155 -6.32 5.84 6.51
CA THR A 155 -6.14 7.00 5.63
C THR A 155 -4.65 7.36 5.56
N PRO A 156 -3.97 7.14 4.43
CA PRO A 156 -2.57 7.50 4.27
C PRO A 156 -2.35 9.01 4.43
N LYS A 157 -1.33 9.37 5.19
CA LYS A 157 -0.89 10.76 5.32
C LYS A 157 0.15 11.08 4.25
N LEU A 158 0.27 12.36 3.91
CA LEU A 158 1.37 12.82 3.06
C LEU A 158 2.70 12.57 3.76
N ASN A 159 3.63 11.96 3.04
CA ASN A 159 5.00 11.74 3.47
C ASN A 159 5.91 12.55 2.55
N ILE A 160 6.77 13.39 3.13
CA ILE A 160 7.68 14.26 2.35
C ILE A 160 8.68 13.46 1.51
N ASP A 161 9.05 12.26 1.97
CA ASP A 161 9.96 11.37 1.23
C ASP A 161 9.28 10.77 -0.01
N ASP A 162 7.94 10.70 -0.01
CA ASP A 162 7.15 10.22 -1.14
C ASP A 162 6.88 11.35 -2.13
N LYS A 163 7.95 11.74 -2.84
CA LYS A 163 7.90 12.79 -3.86
C LYS A 163 6.84 12.52 -4.94
N ASN A 164 6.53 11.25 -5.21
CA ASN A 164 5.53 10.88 -6.21
C ASN A 164 4.12 11.21 -5.72
N ARG A 165 3.76 10.81 -4.49
CA ARG A 165 2.47 11.18 -3.89
C ARG A 165 2.34 12.70 -3.73
N VAL A 166 3.40 13.38 -3.27
CA VAL A 166 3.41 14.85 -3.13
C VAL A 166 3.12 15.52 -4.47
N ARG A 167 3.84 15.17 -5.54
CA ARG A 167 3.60 15.72 -6.87
C ARG A 167 2.16 15.43 -7.35
N LYS A 168 1.67 14.20 -7.15
CA LYS A 168 0.30 13.82 -7.54
C LYS A 168 -0.77 14.57 -6.75
N ALA A 169 -0.48 14.97 -5.51
CA ALA A 169 -1.34 15.84 -4.73
C ALA A 169 -1.34 17.25 -5.30
N VAL A 170 -0.17 17.85 -5.59
CA VAL A 170 -0.11 19.18 -6.22
C VAL A 170 -0.90 19.20 -7.53
N GLU A 171 -0.58 18.28 -8.46
CA GLU A 171 -1.29 18.14 -9.75
C GLU A 171 -2.80 17.95 -9.59
N HIS A 172 -3.24 17.36 -8.48
CA HIS A 172 -4.66 17.10 -8.22
C HIS A 172 -5.36 18.31 -7.63
N TYR A 173 -4.77 18.97 -6.64
CA TYR A 173 -5.43 20.04 -5.89
C TYR A 173 -5.33 21.40 -6.61
N GLU A 174 -4.22 21.65 -7.29
CA GLU A 174 -3.89 22.96 -7.89
C GLU A 174 -4.98 23.51 -8.83
N PRO A 175 -5.58 22.72 -9.75
CA PRO A 175 -6.58 23.25 -10.68
C PRO A 175 -7.92 23.60 -10.03
N TYR A 176 -8.17 23.15 -8.79
CA TYR A 176 -9.48 23.26 -8.14
C TYR A 176 -9.52 24.26 -6.99
N ILE A 177 -8.41 24.95 -6.70
CA ILE A 177 -8.29 25.93 -5.62
C ILE A 177 -7.87 27.28 -6.21
N ASP A 178 -8.64 28.32 -5.89
CA ASP A 178 -8.30 29.72 -6.18
C ASP A 178 -7.30 30.23 -5.13
N PHE A 179 -6.01 30.00 -5.38
CA PHE A 179 -4.93 30.37 -4.45
C PHE A 179 -4.74 31.88 -4.36
N ASP A 180 -4.95 32.63 -5.44
CA ASP A 180 -4.82 34.10 -5.42
C ASP A 180 -5.81 34.70 -4.42
N ARG A 181 -7.09 34.30 -4.52
CA ARG A 181 -8.12 34.75 -3.59
C ARG A 181 -7.88 34.26 -2.16
N LEU A 182 -7.30 33.08 -1.99
CA LEU A 182 -6.90 32.57 -0.68
C LEU A 182 -5.81 33.44 -0.05
N LEU A 183 -4.76 33.79 -0.80
CA LEU A 183 -3.65 34.60 -0.32
C LEU A 183 -4.07 36.05 -0.02
N GLU A 184 -4.93 36.64 -0.84
CA GLU A 184 -5.51 37.96 -0.59
C GLU A 184 -6.31 38.02 0.71
N SER A 185 -7.01 36.95 1.06
CA SER A 185 -7.81 36.89 2.29
C SER A 185 -6.99 36.58 3.54
N ALA A 186 -5.88 35.85 3.42
CA ALA A 186 -4.97 35.53 4.51
C ALA A 186 -3.99 36.66 4.87
N SER A 187 -3.80 37.65 3.98
CA SER A 187 -2.88 38.78 4.17
C SER A 187 -3.51 39.98 4.91
N LYS A 188 -4.73 39.83 5.43
CA LYS A 188 -5.44 40.80 6.28
C LYS A 188 -5.38 40.39 7.75
#